data_AF-A0A953JVM4-F1
#
_entry.id   AF-A0A953JVM4-F1
#
_cell.length_a   1.000
_cell.length_b   1.000
_cell.length_c   1.000
_cell.angle_alpha   90.00
_cell.angle_beta   90.00
_cell.angle_gamma   90.00
#
_symmetry.space_group_name_H-M   'P 1'
#
loop_
_entity.id
_entity.type
_entity.pdbx_description
1 polymer ?
#
loop_
_entity_poly.entity_id
_entity_poly.type
_entity_poly.pdbx_seq_one_letter_code
_entity_poly.pdbx_strand_id
1 'polypeptide(L)'
;MTAVVSRFLVRSHFTYRVASWAVAGTLTICASGALAQEAAKRPANWKEMQVAEPQGGYRAAKAQAEAMVRSGSVADQQTFDAYWKWHFAQLTRYELRNKLPAIRSLFKQKLKDRQGAAQARLVKEIALPMLTEIVEDAGYDTIVRYNALLMLGDLNQTEPNARGQGAVALAEALPTLLKFLDPKLPANDTNDTLRVAALIGVQGHAERGGVRDAQRRQQVQKLLQQIADETNPPAGRQPEVHEWITNLAKVVAKSMQPAGSVASGRSARMERRGTRSSNER
;
A
#
# COMPACT_ATOMS: atom_id res chain seq x y z
N MET A 1 -73.40 -7.61 27.01
CA MET A 1 -72.89 -7.76 28.39
C MET A 1 -71.51 -8.39 28.33
N THR A 2 -70.50 -7.57 28.63
CA THR A 2 -69.18 -7.81 29.25
C THR A 2 -68.43 -9.15 29.03
N ALA A 3 -67.22 -9.06 28.44
CA ALA A 3 -65.93 -9.65 28.88
C ALA A 3 -64.95 -9.69 27.67
N VAL A 4 -64.06 -8.71 27.47
CA VAL A 4 -62.68 -8.64 28.01
C VAL A 4 -61.92 -9.97 27.93
N VAL A 5 -61.07 -10.13 26.90
CA VAL A 5 -59.95 -11.08 26.94
C VAL A 5 -58.69 -10.42 26.37
N SER A 6 -57.65 -10.53 27.17
CA SER A 6 -56.38 -9.80 27.13
C SER A 6 -55.39 -10.28 26.07
N ARG A 7 -54.56 -9.31 25.67
CA ARG A 7 -53.32 -9.43 24.89
C ARG A 7 -52.32 -10.38 25.54
N PHE A 8 -51.62 -11.19 24.73
CA PHE A 8 -50.31 -11.74 25.06
C PHE A 8 -49.32 -11.45 23.91
N LEU A 9 -48.46 -10.46 24.13
CA LEU A 9 -47.28 -10.16 23.33
C LEU A 9 -46.09 -10.91 23.95
N VAL A 10 -45.60 -11.96 23.29
CA VAL A 10 -44.35 -12.63 23.67
C VAL A 10 -43.20 -11.86 23.03
N ARG A 11 -42.51 -11.06 23.85
CA ARG A 11 -41.30 -10.31 23.49
C ARG A 11 -40.09 -11.06 24.05
N SER A 12 -39.40 -11.81 23.21
CA SER A 12 -38.20 -12.57 23.56
C SER A 12 -37.00 -11.63 23.67
N HIS A 13 -36.61 -11.28 24.89
CA HIS A 13 -35.34 -10.61 25.20
C HIS A 13 -34.25 -11.68 25.42
N PHE A 14 -33.38 -11.83 24.44
CA PHE A 14 -32.15 -12.62 24.56
C PHE A 14 -31.10 -11.77 25.29
N THR A 15 -30.88 -12.05 26.57
CA THR A 15 -29.84 -11.39 27.38
C THR A 15 -28.62 -12.30 27.46
N TYR A 16 -27.54 -11.92 26.78
CA TYR A 16 -26.22 -12.52 26.97
C TYR A 16 -25.65 -12.05 28.32
N ARG A 17 -25.63 -12.93 29.31
CA ARG A 17 -24.83 -12.75 30.54
C ARG A 17 -23.39 -13.14 30.23
N VAL A 18 -22.53 -12.15 30.03
CA VAL A 18 -21.07 -12.36 30.02
C VAL A 18 -20.59 -12.33 31.46
N ALA A 19 -20.14 -13.48 31.97
CA ALA A 19 -19.53 -13.60 33.28
C ALA A 19 -18.09 -13.04 33.23
N SER A 20 -17.89 -11.86 33.79
CA SER A 20 -16.56 -11.30 34.06
C SER A 20 -15.91 -12.06 35.21
N TRP A 21 -14.91 -12.88 34.91
CA TRP A 21 -13.96 -13.37 35.91
C TRP A 21 -12.76 -12.42 35.92
N ALA A 22 -12.66 -11.63 36.99
CA ALA A 22 -11.49 -10.82 37.30
C ALA A 22 -10.39 -11.71 37.87
N VAL A 23 -9.39 -12.05 37.05
CA VAL A 23 -8.12 -12.61 37.54
C VAL A 23 -7.14 -11.44 37.68
N ALA A 24 -7.03 -10.94 38.91
CA ALA A 24 -5.99 -10.00 39.31
C ALA A 24 -4.66 -10.76 39.42
N GLY A 25 -3.94 -10.87 38.30
CA GLY A 25 -2.57 -11.36 38.23
C GLY A 25 -1.62 -10.18 38.03
N THR A 26 -0.95 -9.76 39.10
CA THR A 26 0.09 -8.73 39.08
C THR A 26 1.35 -9.28 38.42
N LEU A 27 1.40 -9.32 37.09
CA LEU A 27 2.60 -9.65 36.33
C LEU A 27 3.53 -8.44 36.31
N THR A 28 4.48 -8.40 37.23
CA THR A 28 5.56 -7.42 37.24
C THR A 28 6.55 -7.79 36.13
N ILE A 29 6.36 -7.22 34.93
CA ILE A 29 7.30 -7.34 33.81
C ILE A 29 8.48 -6.39 34.08
N CYS A 30 9.42 -6.85 34.90
CA CYS A 30 10.77 -6.28 34.95
C CYS A 30 11.59 -6.84 33.77
N ALA A 31 11.29 -6.39 32.55
CA ALA A 31 12.12 -6.63 31.37
C ALA A 31 12.34 -5.31 30.62
N SER A 32 12.76 -4.28 31.36
CA SER A 32 13.15 -2.98 30.80
C SER A 32 14.65 -2.80 31.07
N GLY A 33 15.50 -3.26 30.15
CA GLY A 33 16.93 -2.95 30.27
C GLY A 33 17.90 -3.70 29.34
N ALA A 34 17.58 -4.91 28.88
CA ALA A 34 18.56 -5.75 28.16
C ALA A 34 18.30 -5.95 26.66
N LEU A 35 17.22 -5.39 26.10
CA LEU A 35 17.05 -5.23 24.64
C LEU A 35 17.63 -3.89 24.16
N ALA A 36 18.61 -3.38 24.89
CA ALA A 36 19.45 -2.28 24.46
C ALA A 36 20.36 -2.80 23.34
N GLN A 37 19.90 -2.57 22.10
CA GLN A 37 20.71 -2.39 20.91
C GLN A 37 22.04 -3.15 20.92
N GLU A 38 21.99 -4.42 20.53
CA GLU A 38 23.06 -4.88 19.67
C GLU A 38 22.97 -4.00 18.41
N ALA A 39 23.73 -2.91 18.42
CA ALA A 39 23.93 -2.04 17.29
C ALA A 39 24.60 -2.92 16.23
N ALA A 40 23.78 -3.68 15.50
CA ALA A 40 24.27 -4.63 14.52
C ALA A 40 25.29 -3.90 13.67
N LYS A 41 26.51 -4.42 13.60
CA LYS A 41 27.59 -3.78 12.85
C LYS A 41 27.10 -3.54 11.43
N ARG A 42 27.35 -2.34 10.90
CA ARG A 42 27.00 -2.00 9.51
C ARG A 42 27.62 -3.04 8.57
N PRO A 43 26.81 -3.70 7.72
CA PRO A 43 27.35 -4.61 6.70
C PRO A 43 28.36 -3.88 5.82
N ALA A 44 29.47 -4.56 5.49
CA ALA A 44 30.55 -3.95 4.70
C ALA A 44 30.09 -3.50 3.31
N ASN A 45 29.05 -4.12 2.76
CA ASN A 45 28.47 -3.82 1.45
C ASN A 45 27.25 -2.89 1.50
N TRP A 46 26.96 -2.25 2.64
CA TRP A 46 25.81 -1.36 2.75
C TRP A 46 25.99 -0.07 1.95
N LYS A 47 25.28 0.04 0.83
CA LYS A 47 25.26 1.24 -0.02
C LYS A 47 24.33 2.32 0.52
N GLU A 48 24.84 3.54 0.56
CA GLU A 48 24.06 4.73 0.93
C GLU A 48 24.13 5.76 -0.19
N MET A 49 23.00 6.39 -0.44
CA MET A 49 22.90 7.48 -1.39
C MET A 49 23.53 8.74 -0.79
N GLN A 50 24.50 9.31 -1.51
CA GLN A 50 25.21 10.51 -1.09
C GLN A 50 24.49 11.75 -1.60
N VAL A 51 23.73 12.40 -0.72
CA VAL A 51 23.08 13.69 -1.00
C VAL A 51 23.52 14.67 0.07
N ALA A 52 24.08 15.81 -0.37
CA ALA A 52 24.49 16.88 0.52
C ALA A 52 23.32 17.38 1.37
N GLU A 53 23.59 17.73 2.63
CA GLU A 53 22.59 18.41 3.45
C GLU A 53 22.18 19.75 2.77
N PRO A 54 20.89 20.12 2.79
CA PRO A 54 20.47 21.40 2.24
C PRO A 54 21.20 22.57 2.91
N GLN A 55 21.50 23.61 2.11
CA GLN A 55 22.11 24.84 2.60
C GLN A 55 21.21 25.53 3.64
N GLY A 56 21.81 26.17 4.64
CA GLY A 56 21.08 26.77 5.77
C GLY A 56 20.63 25.77 6.85
N GLY A 57 20.93 24.48 6.66
CA GLY A 57 20.68 23.41 7.63
C GLY A 57 19.30 22.76 7.50
N TYR A 58 19.22 21.50 7.92
CA TYR A 58 18.02 20.66 7.79
C TYR A 58 16.74 21.32 8.31
N ARG A 59 16.77 21.97 9.48
CA ARG A 59 15.54 22.50 10.12
C ARG A 59 14.89 23.61 9.30
N ALA A 60 15.69 24.54 8.76
CA ALA A 60 15.20 25.66 7.96
C ALA A 60 14.66 25.16 6.61
N ALA A 61 15.45 24.37 5.89
CA ALA A 61 15.06 23.79 4.61
C ALA A 61 13.79 22.94 4.71
N LYS A 62 13.67 22.13 5.77
CA LYS A 62 12.45 21.38 6.07
C LYS A 62 11.23 22.28 6.23
N ALA A 63 11.32 23.29 7.10
CA ALA A 63 10.19 24.16 7.38
C ALA A 63 9.70 24.86 6.10
N GLN A 64 10.64 25.32 5.27
CA GLN A 64 10.38 25.99 4.01
C GLN A 64 9.78 25.05 2.95
N ALA A 65 10.38 23.87 2.73
CA ALA A 65 9.89 22.90 1.75
C ALA A 65 8.49 22.35 2.13
N GLU A 66 8.25 22.08 3.42
CA GLU A 66 6.92 21.69 3.88
C GLU A 66 5.90 22.82 3.77
N ALA A 67 6.31 24.09 3.97
CA ALA A 67 5.43 25.24 3.73
C ALA A 67 5.02 25.34 2.25
N MET A 68 5.95 25.09 1.33
CA MET A 68 5.66 25.03 -0.12
C MET A 68 4.64 23.95 -0.44
N VAL A 69 4.81 22.72 0.06
CA VAL A 69 3.82 21.64 -0.11
C VAL A 69 2.45 22.04 0.47
N ARG A 70 2.42 22.70 1.64
CA ARG A 70 1.15 23.18 2.23
C ARG A 70 0.47 24.26 1.39
N SER A 71 1.25 25.19 0.84
CA SER A 71 0.75 26.29 0.01
C SER A 71 0.37 25.87 -1.42
N GLY A 72 0.89 24.74 -1.89
CA GLY A 72 0.69 24.25 -3.26
C GLY A 72 1.61 24.89 -4.30
N SER A 73 2.51 25.81 -3.92
CA SER A 73 3.44 26.50 -4.82
C SER A 73 4.91 26.30 -4.39
N VAL A 74 5.84 26.42 -5.35
CA VAL A 74 7.28 26.30 -5.13
C VAL A 74 7.91 27.67 -5.35
N ALA A 75 8.15 28.41 -4.27
CA ALA A 75 8.76 29.74 -4.34
C ALA A 75 10.29 29.70 -4.46
N ASP A 76 10.92 28.65 -3.94
CA ASP A 76 12.36 28.42 -3.99
C ASP A 76 12.59 26.95 -4.30
N GLN A 77 12.82 26.69 -5.58
CA GLN A 77 12.98 25.36 -6.14
C GLN A 77 14.25 24.67 -5.63
N GLN A 78 15.34 25.42 -5.42
CA GLN A 78 16.61 24.85 -4.99
C GLN A 78 16.49 24.29 -3.58
N THR A 79 15.94 25.06 -2.64
CA THR A 79 15.73 24.59 -1.27
C THR A 79 14.72 23.44 -1.21
N PHE A 80 13.66 23.51 -2.02
CA PHE A 80 12.66 22.45 -2.12
C PHE A 80 13.29 21.13 -2.57
N ASP A 81 14.02 21.15 -3.69
CA ASP A 81 14.65 19.98 -4.27
C ASP A 81 15.72 19.41 -3.34
N ALA A 82 16.58 20.26 -2.76
CA ALA A 82 17.64 19.83 -1.86
C ALA A 82 17.08 19.13 -0.62
N TYR A 83 16.03 19.68 0.00
CA TYR A 83 15.39 19.05 1.16
C TYR A 83 14.80 17.69 0.83
N TRP A 84 13.98 17.60 -0.23
CA TRP A 84 13.28 16.34 -0.54
C TRP A 84 14.24 15.27 -1.06
N LYS A 85 15.28 15.64 -1.83
CA LYS A 85 16.33 14.70 -2.22
C LYS A 85 17.07 14.15 -1.01
N TRP A 86 17.46 15.02 -0.08
CA TRP A 86 18.07 14.60 1.17
C TRP A 86 17.12 13.71 2.00
N HIS A 87 15.82 14.04 2.04
CA HIS A 87 14.80 13.24 2.75
C HIS A 87 14.70 11.81 2.21
N PHE A 88 14.68 11.62 0.89
CA PHE A 88 14.63 10.28 0.30
C PHE A 88 15.96 9.53 0.45
N ALA A 89 17.11 10.21 0.43
CA ALA A 89 18.40 9.59 0.72
C ALA A 89 18.45 8.96 2.14
N GLN A 90 17.65 9.46 3.08
CA GLN A 90 17.48 8.86 4.42
C GLN A 90 16.97 7.42 4.40
N LEU A 91 16.25 7.01 3.35
CA LEU A 91 15.82 5.62 3.20
C LEU A 91 17.00 4.66 3.09
N THR A 92 18.15 5.14 2.61
CA THR A 92 19.33 4.32 2.38
C THR A 92 20.28 4.29 3.59
N ARG A 93 20.09 5.14 4.60
CA ARG A 93 21.01 5.23 5.74
C ARG A 93 20.86 4.05 6.69
N TYR A 94 21.98 3.42 7.03
CA TYR A 94 21.99 2.23 7.88
C TYR A 94 21.39 2.50 9.26
N GLU A 95 21.66 3.67 9.83
CA GLU A 95 21.18 4.07 11.16
C GLU A 95 19.66 4.29 11.21
N LEU A 96 19.02 4.38 10.04
CA LEU A 96 17.58 4.60 9.88
C LEU A 96 16.84 3.34 9.41
N ARG A 97 17.51 2.20 9.27
CA ARG A 97 16.91 0.95 8.75
C ARG A 97 15.67 0.48 9.52
N ASN A 98 15.64 0.69 10.84
CA ASN A 98 14.49 0.34 11.69
C ASN A 98 13.39 1.42 11.70
N LYS A 99 13.64 2.58 11.08
CA LYS A 99 12.72 3.71 10.97
C LYS A 99 12.11 3.85 9.58
N LEU A 100 12.46 2.99 8.62
CA LEU A 100 11.92 3.04 7.25
C LEU A 100 10.38 3.05 7.19
N PRO A 101 9.64 2.25 7.99
CA PRO A 101 8.18 2.34 8.01
C PRO A 101 7.68 3.72 8.47
N ALA A 102 8.36 4.33 9.43
CA ALA A 102 8.02 5.68 9.92
C ALA A 102 8.33 6.76 8.88
N ILE A 103 9.45 6.65 8.16
CA ILE A 103 9.80 7.57 7.06
C ILE A 103 8.72 7.52 5.96
N ARG A 104 8.31 6.32 5.54
CA ARG A 104 7.21 6.14 4.57
C ARG A 104 5.91 6.77 5.06
N SER A 105 5.52 6.49 6.31
CA SER A 105 4.29 7.02 6.90
C SER A 105 4.30 8.55 6.96
N LEU A 106 5.43 9.14 7.36
CA LEU A 106 5.60 10.59 7.41
C LEU A 106 5.48 11.21 6.02
N PHE A 107 6.12 10.63 4.99
CA PHE A 107 5.99 11.11 3.62
C PHE A 107 4.52 11.11 3.15
N LYS A 108 3.81 9.99 3.34
CA LYS A 108 2.39 9.87 3.00
C LYS A 108 1.53 10.90 3.73
N GLN A 109 1.80 11.11 5.02
CA GLN A 109 1.10 12.12 5.83
C GLN A 109 1.35 13.55 5.31
N LYS A 110 2.55 13.85 4.82
CA LYS A 110 2.90 15.18 4.30
C LYS A 110 2.19 15.49 2.99
N LEU A 111 1.90 14.47 2.17
CA LEU A 111 1.13 14.61 0.93
C LEU A 111 -0.38 14.59 1.12
N LYS A 112 -0.88 14.03 2.23
CA LYS A 112 -2.33 13.95 2.50
C LYS A 112 -3.02 15.32 2.37
N ASP A 113 -4.11 15.36 1.61
CA ASP A 113 -4.90 16.56 1.33
C ASP A 113 -4.11 17.70 0.64
N ARG A 114 -2.96 17.39 0.00
CA ARG A 114 -2.12 18.37 -0.72
C ARG A 114 -2.30 18.26 -2.23
N GLN A 115 -2.33 19.41 -2.89
CA GLN A 115 -2.47 19.55 -4.32
C GLN A 115 -1.66 20.77 -4.80
N GLY A 116 -1.39 20.84 -6.11
CA GLY A 116 -0.73 21.98 -6.74
C GLY A 116 0.68 21.67 -7.24
N ALA A 117 1.36 22.71 -7.71
CA ALA A 117 2.68 22.61 -8.35
C ALA A 117 3.73 21.97 -7.44
N ALA A 118 3.71 22.27 -6.13
CA ALA A 118 4.66 21.68 -5.18
C ALA A 118 4.46 20.17 -5.02
N GLN A 119 3.22 19.70 -4.91
CA GLN A 119 2.93 18.27 -4.82
C GLN A 119 3.29 17.56 -6.13
N ALA A 120 2.91 18.13 -7.27
CA ALA A 120 3.20 17.54 -8.58
C ALA A 120 4.72 17.40 -8.81
N ARG A 121 5.48 18.44 -8.47
CA ARG A 121 6.95 18.43 -8.53
C ARG A 121 7.55 17.37 -7.61
N LEU A 122 7.14 17.36 -6.33
CA LEU A 122 7.63 16.39 -5.35
C LEU A 122 7.40 14.96 -5.82
N VAL A 123 6.20 14.64 -6.30
CA VAL A 123 5.85 13.29 -6.73
C VAL A 123 6.55 12.90 -8.03
N LYS A 124 6.47 13.74 -9.07
CA LYS A 124 6.93 13.38 -10.42
C LYS A 124 8.42 13.61 -10.64
N GLU A 125 8.96 14.71 -10.15
CA GLU A 125 10.32 15.14 -10.48
C GLU A 125 11.35 14.74 -9.42
N ILE A 126 10.91 14.39 -8.21
CA ILE A 126 11.81 14.02 -7.10
C ILE A 126 11.56 12.58 -6.65
N ALA A 127 10.36 12.28 -6.14
CA ALA A 127 10.06 10.99 -5.54
C ALA A 127 10.14 9.85 -6.55
N LEU A 128 9.48 9.97 -7.70
CA LEU A 128 9.50 8.95 -8.75
C LEU A 128 10.92 8.56 -9.21
N PRO A 129 11.79 9.49 -9.66
CA PRO A 129 13.13 9.13 -10.11
C PRO A 129 13.99 8.56 -8.98
N MET A 130 13.95 9.15 -7.77
CA MET A 130 14.76 8.67 -6.65
C MET A 130 14.36 7.29 -6.16
N LEU A 131 13.05 7.04 -6.00
CA LEU A 131 12.56 5.74 -5.58
C LEU A 131 12.85 4.68 -6.65
N THR A 132 12.75 5.06 -7.94
CA THR A 132 13.13 4.16 -9.04
C THR A 132 14.62 3.81 -8.99
N GLU A 133 15.51 4.79 -8.80
CA GLU A 133 16.94 4.54 -8.66
C GLU A 133 17.25 3.58 -7.50
N ILE A 134 16.67 3.82 -6.33
CA ILE A 134 16.86 2.97 -5.14
C ILE A 134 16.42 1.54 -5.42
N VAL A 135 15.26 1.38 -6.06
CA VAL A 135 14.65 0.08 -6.32
C VAL A 135 15.42 -0.72 -7.38
N GLU A 136 15.85 -0.08 -8.47
CA GLU A 136 16.51 -0.73 -9.60
C GLU A 136 17.96 -1.12 -9.32
N ASP A 137 18.64 -0.39 -8.42
CA ASP A 137 20.02 -0.67 -8.06
C ASP A 137 20.14 -1.80 -7.04
N ALA A 138 20.65 -2.95 -7.51
CA ALA A 138 20.86 -4.14 -6.69
C ALA A 138 21.92 -3.97 -5.58
N GLY A 139 22.68 -2.88 -5.58
CA GLY A 139 23.63 -2.54 -4.52
C GLY A 139 22.97 -2.01 -3.24
N TYR A 140 21.71 -1.56 -3.30
CA TYR A 140 20.97 -1.21 -2.08
C TYR A 140 20.41 -2.45 -1.39
N ASP A 141 20.34 -2.41 -0.06
CA ASP A 141 19.81 -3.48 0.77
C ASP A 141 18.34 -3.81 0.43
N THR A 142 17.97 -5.08 0.51
CA THR A 142 16.63 -5.57 0.18
C THR A 142 15.53 -4.87 0.97
N ILE A 143 15.75 -4.55 2.25
CA ILE A 143 14.75 -3.86 3.08
C ILE A 143 14.56 -2.41 2.62
N VAL A 144 15.64 -1.75 2.19
CA VAL A 144 15.59 -0.40 1.61
C VAL A 144 14.79 -0.41 0.32
N ARG A 145 15.13 -1.34 -0.59
CA ARG A 145 14.45 -1.52 -1.88
C ARG A 145 12.97 -1.86 -1.70
N TYR A 146 12.64 -2.74 -0.76
CA TYR A 146 11.27 -3.10 -0.40
C TYR A 146 10.44 -1.87 0.02
N ASN A 147 10.98 -1.05 0.93
CA ASN A 147 10.27 0.15 1.39
C ASN A 147 10.13 1.20 0.29
N ALA A 148 11.17 1.38 -0.54
CA ALA A 148 11.11 2.28 -1.69
C ALA A 148 10.05 1.84 -2.71
N LEU A 149 9.92 0.53 -2.96
CA LEU A 149 8.92 -0.02 -3.87
C LEU A 149 7.49 0.13 -3.33
N LEU A 150 7.28 -0.01 -2.03
CA LEU A 150 6.00 0.31 -1.39
C LEU A 150 5.67 1.81 -1.50
N MET A 151 6.65 2.69 -1.28
CA MET A 151 6.47 4.13 -1.46
C MET A 151 6.13 4.48 -2.92
N LEU A 152 6.76 3.80 -3.87
CA LEU A 152 6.48 3.95 -5.30
C LEU A 152 5.01 3.60 -5.61
N GLY A 153 4.52 2.50 -5.04
CA GLY A 153 3.11 2.10 -5.15
C GLY A 153 2.11 2.96 -4.37
N ASP A 154 2.59 3.84 -3.48
CA ASP A 154 1.79 4.82 -2.73
C ASP A 154 1.72 6.18 -3.45
N LEU A 155 2.54 6.43 -4.48
CA LEU A 155 2.56 7.71 -5.21
C LEU A 155 1.23 7.97 -5.92
N ASN A 156 0.69 9.18 -5.75
CA ASN A 156 -0.54 9.62 -6.40
C ASN A 156 -0.29 10.85 -7.27
N GLN A 157 -0.87 10.85 -8.47
CA GLN A 157 -1.03 12.05 -9.28
C GLN A 157 -1.98 13.04 -8.62
N THR A 158 -3.00 12.53 -7.92
CA THR A 158 -3.97 13.33 -7.18
C THR A 158 -4.16 12.70 -5.81
N GLU A 159 -3.83 13.43 -4.76
CA GLU A 159 -4.08 13.00 -3.38
C GLU A 159 -5.57 13.07 -3.01
N PRO A 160 -6.04 12.23 -2.08
CA PRO A 160 -7.41 12.35 -1.59
C PRO A 160 -7.60 13.70 -0.90
N ASN A 161 -8.80 14.27 -0.98
CA ASN A 161 -9.11 15.53 -0.32
C ASN A 161 -10.38 15.44 0.56
N ALA A 162 -10.54 16.43 1.45
CA ALA A 162 -11.68 16.54 2.35
C ALA A 162 -13.05 16.70 1.63
N ARG A 163 -13.05 17.02 0.33
CA ARG A 163 -14.28 17.13 -0.49
C ARG A 163 -14.73 15.78 -1.06
N GLY A 164 -14.09 14.69 -0.68
CA GLY A 164 -14.45 13.33 -1.11
C GLY A 164 -13.88 12.95 -2.48
N GLN A 165 -12.98 13.75 -3.06
CA GLN A 165 -12.25 13.33 -4.24
C GLN A 165 -11.30 12.18 -3.84
N GLY A 166 -11.47 11.04 -4.49
CA GLY A 166 -10.59 9.89 -4.31
C GLY A 166 -9.18 10.16 -4.83
N ALA A 167 -8.22 9.41 -4.28
CA ALA A 167 -6.85 9.44 -4.74
C ALA A 167 -6.72 8.81 -6.14
N VAL A 168 -5.84 9.36 -6.98
CA VAL A 168 -5.49 8.82 -8.31
C VAL A 168 -4.01 8.46 -8.31
N ALA A 169 -3.70 7.16 -8.44
CA ALA A 169 -2.31 6.69 -8.44
C ALA A 169 -1.50 7.27 -9.62
N LEU A 170 -0.20 7.48 -9.41
CA LEU A 170 0.72 7.99 -10.43
C LEU A 170 0.99 6.90 -11.49
N ALA A 171 0.40 7.00 -12.67
CA ALA A 171 0.52 5.97 -13.71
C ALA A 171 1.98 5.70 -14.13
N GLU A 172 2.85 6.69 -14.02
CA GLU A 172 4.27 6.65 -14.37
C GLU A 172 5.09 5.73 -13.44
N ALA A 173 4.63 5.42 -12.23
CA ALA A 173 5.26 4.46 -11.33
C ALA A 173 4.99 2.99 -11.71
N LEU A 174 3.93 2.74 -12.50
CA LEU A 174 3.48 1.38 -12.82
C LEU A 174 4.52 0.54 -13.59
N PRO A 175 5.23 1.05 -14.61
CA PRO A 175 6.24 0.26 -15.33
C PRO A 175 7.31 -0.32 -14.40
N THR A 176 7.81 0.47 -13.44
CA THR A 176 8.80 0.01 -12.47
C THR A 176 8.23 -1.07 -11.55
N LEU A 177 6.99 -0.93 -11.07
CA LEU A 177 6.31 -1.98 -10.30
C LEU A 177 6.21 -3.30 -11.10
N LEU A 178 5.84 -3.22 -12.37
CA LEU A 178 5.68 -4.41 -13.22
C LEU A 178 7.00 -5.13 -13.52
N LYS A 179 8.15 -4.43 -13.53
CA LYS A 179 9.47 -5.06 -13.69
C LYS A 179 9.72 -6.12 -12.61
N PHE A 180 9.28 -5.88 -11.37
CA PHE A 180 9.45 -6.81 -10.25
C PHE A 180 8.45 -7.97 -10.25
N LEU A 181 7.49 -7.95 -11.17
CA LEU A 181 6.56 -9.05 -11.42
C LEU A 181 6.98 -9.90 -12.63
N ASP A 182 8.08 -9.57 -13.30
CA ASP A 182 8.56 -10.34 -14.46
C ASP A 182 8.89 -11.78 -14.02
N PRO A 183 8.28 -12.81 -14.65
CA PRO A 183 8.58 -14.22 -14.36
C PRO A 183 10.04 -14.60 -14.64
N LYS A 184 10.77 -13.80 -15.43
CA LYS A 184 12.19 -14.01 -15.71
C LYS A 184 13.11 -13.61 -14.55
N LEU A 185 12.61 -12.89 -13.55
CA LEU A 185 13.41 -12.57 -12.37
C LEU A 185 13.72 -13.86 -11.59
N PRO A 186 14.99 -14.07 -11.17
CA PRO A 186 15.36 -15.23 -10.38
C PRO A 186 14.50 -15.35 -9.13
N ALA A 187 13.97 -16.54 -8.86
CA ALA A 187 13.24 -16.80 -7.63
C ALA A 187 14.22 -17.02 -6.48
N ASN A 188 14.22 -16.09 -5.53
CA ASN A 188 15.00 -16.15 -4.30
C ASN A 188 14.35 -15.21 -3.27
N ASP A 189 14.74 -15.32 -2.01
CA ASP A 189 14.15 -14.55 -0.90
C ASP A 189 14.16 -13.03 -1.14
N THR A 190 15.24 -12.51 -1.75
CA THR A 190 15.35 -11.08 -2.06
C THR A 190 14.33 -10.66 -3.10
N ASN A 191 14.26 -11.37 -4.22
CA ASN A 191 13.36 -11.04 -5.32
C ASN A 191 11.90 -11.33 -4.97
N ASP A 192 11.62 -12.36 -4.17
CA ASP A 192 10.28 -12.66 -3.69
C ASP A 192 9.77 -11.54 -2.77
N THR A 193 10.62 -11.05 -1.85
CA THR A 193 10.32 -9.88 -1.01
C THR A 193 9.98 -8.65 -1.85
N LEU A 194 10.73 -8.39 -2.91
CA LEU A 194 10.45 -7.25 -3.82
C LEU A 194 9.19 -7.50 -4.66
N ARG A 195 8.94 -8.73 -5.12
CA ARG A 195 7.72 -9.12 -5.84
C ARG A 195 6.47 -8.90 -4.98
N VAL A 196 6.56 -9.21 -3.68
CA VAL A 196 5.51 -8.90 -2.70
C VAL A 196 5.16 -7.40 -2.70
N ALA A 197 6.17 -6.54 -2.51
CA ALA A 197 5.96 -5.10 -2.48
C ALA A 197 5.40 -4.56 -3.81
N ALA A 198 5.85 -5.11 -4.94
CA ALA A 198 5.33 -4.78 -6.26
C ALA A 198 3.84 -5.14 -6.40
N LEU A 199 3.42 -6.33 -5.97
CA LEU A 199 2.01 -6.73 -6.01
C LEU A 199 1.13 -5.80 -5.17
N ILE A 200 1.59 -5.42 -3.97
CA ILE A 200 0.89 -4.44 -3.11
C ILE A 200 0.76 -3.09 -3.83
N GLY A 201 1.83 -2.61 -4.47
CA GLY A 201 1.81 -1.38 -5.24
C GLY A 201 0.86 -1.43 -6.44
N VAL A 202 0.89 -2.52 -7.22
CA VAL A 202 -0.03 -2.74 -8.36
C VAL A 202 -1.48 -2.80 -7.90
N GLN A 203 -1.77 -3.43 -6.76
CA GLN A 203 -3.10 -3.40 -6.15
C GLN A 203 -3.57 -1.98 -5.87
N GLY A 204 -2.73 -1.19 -5.20
CA GLY A 204 -3.04 0.21 -4.92
C GLY A 204 -3.29 1.03 -6.19
N HIS A 205 -2.52 0.79 -7.25
CA HIS A 205 -2.73 1.41 -8.54
C HIS A 205 -4.04 0.97 -9.21
N ALA A 206 -4.40 -0.31 -9.13
CA ALA A 206 -5.67 -0.80 -9.66
C ALA A 206 -6.86 -0.13 -8.96
N GLU A 207 -6.84 -0.06 -7.63
CA GLU A 207 -7.90 0.52 -6.81
C GLU A 207 -8.05 2.04 -7.01
N ARG A 208 -6.93 2.75 -7.21
CA ARG A 208 -6.88 4.21 -7.37
C ARG A 208 -6.87 4.65 -8.83
N GLY A 209 -7.25 3.78 -9.76
CA GLY A 209 -7.37 4.14 -11.17
C GLY A 209 -6.04 4.59 -11.80
N GLY A 210 -4.90 4.03 -11.38
CA GLY A 210 -3.61 4.15 -12.05
C GLY A 210 -3.46 3.23 -13.28
N VAL A 211 -4.39 2.29 -13.48
CA VAL A 211 -4.44 1.36 -14.64
C VAL A 211 -5.69 1.61 -15.50
N ARG A 212 -5.84 2.84 -16.01
CA ARG A 212 -7.04 3.26 -16.77
C ARG A 212 -7.07 2.73 -18.18
N ASP A 213 -5.94 2.80 -18.88
CA ASP A 213 -5.82 2.36 -20.27
C ASP A 213 -6.20 0.89 -20.42
N ALA A 214 -7.10 0.59 -21.35
CA ALA A 214 -7.68 -0.74 -21.51
C ALA A 214 -6.62 -1.76 -21.92
N GLN A 215 -5.72 -1.38 -22.83
CA GLN A 215 -4.64 -2.23 -23.29
C GLN A 215 -3.68 -2.55 -22.14
N ARG A 216 -3.24 -1.54 -21.38
CA ARG A 216 -2.39 -1.71 -20.20
C ARG A 216 -3.07 -2.54 -19.12
N ARG A 217 -4.37 -2.33 -18.88
CA ARG A 217 -5.15 -3.13 -17.93
C ARG A 217 -5.13 -4.60 -18.33
N GLN A 218 -5.37 -4.92 -19.60
CA GLN A 218 -5.32 -6.29 -20.10
C GLN A 218 -3.93 -6.90 -19.95
N GLN A 219 -2.85 -6.15 -20.20
CA GLN A 219 -1.48 -6.59 -19.99
C GLN A 219 -1.20 -6.94 -18.53
N VAL A 220 -1.58 -6.06 -17.60
CA VAL A 220 -1.41 -6.29 -16.16
C VAL A 220 -2.26 -7.48 -15.69
N GLN A 221 -3.51 -7.59 -16.14
CA GLN A 221 -4.37 -8.73 -15.83
C GLN A 221 -3.77 -10.06 -16.33
N LYS A 222 -3.23 -10.08 -17.56
CA LYS A 222 -2.57 -11.27 -18.11
C LYS A 222 -1.36 -11.66 -17.27
N LEU A 223 -0.53 -10.70 -16.86
CA LEU A 223 0.64 -10.96 -16.02
C LEU A 223 0.23 -11.51 -14.64
N LEU A 224 -0.78 -10.91 -14.00
CA LEU A 224 -1.28 -11.38 -12.71
C LEU A 224 -1.91 -12.78 -12.82
N GLN A 225 -2.61 -13.07 -13.92
CA GLN A 225 -3.17 -14.39 -14.19
C GLN A 225 -2.06 -15.43 -14.38
N GLN A 226 -0.99 -15.08 -15.11
CA GLN A 226 0.18 -15.96 -15.24
C GLN A 226 0.78 -16.31 -13.88
N ILE A 227 0.98 -15.31 -13.00
CA ILE A 227 1.48 -15.54 -11.64
C ILE A 227 0.49 -16.39 -10.83
N ALA A 228 -0.82 -16.13 -10.94
CA ALA A 228 -1.86 -16.84 -10.21
C ALA A 228 -1.99 -18.32 -10.60
N ASP A 229 -1.65 -18.66 -11.84
CA ASP A 229 -1.74 -20.01 -12.41
C ASP A 229 -0.44 -20.82 -12.24
N GLU A 230 0.63 -20.23 -11.69
CA GLU A 230 1.87 -20.94 -11.37
C GLU A 230 1.58 -22.05 -10.34
N THR A 231 1.55 -23.30 -10.79
CA THR A 231 1.19 -24.45 -9.94
C THR A 231 2.38 -24.92 -9.09
N ASN A 232 3.59 -24.89 -9.65
CA ASN A 232 4.80 -25.35 -8.98
C ASN A 232 5.65 -24.17 -8.54
N PRO A 233 6.21 -24.19 -7.32
CA PRO A 233 7.15 -23.16 -6.89
C PRO A 233 8.40 -23.18 -7.78
N PRO A 234 8.87 -22.02 -8.27
CA PRO A 234 10.15 -21.93 -8.95
C PRO A 234 11.30 -22.39 -8.05
N ALA A 235 12.40 -22.86 -8.65
CA ALA A 235 13.58 -23.30 -7.90
C ALA A 235 14.08 -22.17 -6.98
N GLY A 236 14.27 -22.50 -5.69
CA GLY A 236 14.71 -21.55 -4.65
C GLY A 236 13.58 -20.82 -3.91
N ARG A 237 12.32 -20.92 -4.36
CA ARG A 237 11.16 -20.37 -3.64
C ARG A 237 10.54 -21.43 -2.71
N GLN A 238 10.25 -21.03 -1.48
CA GLN A 238 9.51 -21.88 -0.53
C GLN A 238 8.05 -22.08 -0.97
N PRO A 239 7.46 -23.28 -0.83
CA PRO A 239 6.06 -23.54 -1.23
C PRO A 239 5.04 -22.58 -0.62
N GLU A 240 5.21 -22.21 0.66
CA GLU A 240 4.30 -21.31 1.37
C GLU A 240 4.38 -19.87 0.83
N VAL A 241 5.59 -19.41 0.51
CA VAL A 241 5.82 -18.10 -0.12
C VAL A 241 5.21 -18.08 -1.52
N HIS A 242 5.35 -19.17 -2.26
CA HIS A 242 4.73 -19.34 -3.58
C HIS A 242 3.22 -19.27 -3.52
N GLU A 243 2.59 -20.05 -2.64
CA GLU A 243 1.15 -20.02 -2.42
C GLU A 243 0.67 -18.61 -2.05
N TRP A 244 1.39 -17.92 -1.17
CA TRP A 244 1.05 -16.56 -0.78
C TRP A 244 1.10 -15.57 -1.95
N ILE A 245 2.16 -15.62 -2.77
CA ILE A 245 2.33 -14.76 -3.96
C ILE A 245 1.22 -15.01 -4.98
N THR A 246 0.93 -16.29 -5.29
CA THR A 246 -0.12 -16.66 -6.26
C THR A 246 -1.50 -16.21 -5.78
N ASN A 247 -1.80 -16.36 -4.48
CA ASN A 247 -3.05 -15.89 -3.88
C ASN A 247 -3.16 -14.36 -3.88
N LEU A 248 -2.08 -13.65 -3.58
CA LEU A 248 -2.05 -12.19 -3.69
C LEU A 248 -2.31 -11.75 -5.14
N ALA A 249 -1.68 -12.38 -6.13
CA ALA A 249 -1.91 -12.09 -7.54
C ALA A 249 -3.39 -12.27 -7.94
N LYS A 250 -4.08 -13.31 -7.44
CA LYS A 250 -5.53 -13.52 -7.63
C LYS A 250 -6.36 -12.37 -7.05
N VAL A 251 -6.02 -11.91 -5.84
CA VAL A 251 -6.70 -10.77 -5.19
C VAL A 251 -6.53 -9.49 -6.01
N VAL A 252 -5.32 -9.21 -6.47
CA VAL A 252 -5.03 -8.04 -7.32
C VAL A 252 -5.76 -8.14 -8.67
N ALA A 253 -5.73 -9.30 -9.32
CA ALA A 253 -6.44 -9.51 -10.58
C ALA A 253 -7.95 -9.25 -10.44
N LYS A 254 -8.53 -9.68 -9.32
CA LYS A 254 -9.94 -9.45 -8.99
C LYS A 254 -10.25 -7.96 -8.77
N SER A 255 -9.36 -7.19 -8.14
CA SER A 255 -9.59 -5.74 -7.92
C SER A 255 -9.61 -4.92 -9.22
N MET A 256 -9.05 -5.47 -10.31
CA MET A 256 -9.01 -4.81 -11.63
C MET A 256 -10.26 -5.03 -12.49
N GLN A 257 -11.13 -5.98 -12.10
CA GLN A 257 -12.34 -6.27 -12.85
C GLN A 257 -13.30 -5.08 -12.80
N PRO A 258 -13.96 -4.71 -13.92
CA PRO A 258 -14.93 -3.63 -13.91
C PRO A 258 -16.07 -3.98 -12.95
N ALA A 259 -16.51 -2.99 -12.15
CA ALA A 259 -17.52 -3.16 -11.10
C ALA A 259 -18.85 -3.78 -11.59
N GLY A 260 -19.13 -3.73 -12.90
CA GLY A 260 -20.30 -4.36 -13.52
C GLY A 260 -20.19 -5.86 -13.83
N SER A 261 -18.99 -6.45 -13.79
CA SER A 261 -18.79 -7.87 -14.13
C SER A 261 -19.32 -8.85 -13.07
N VAL A 262 -19.50 -8.40 -11.83
CA VAL A 262 -20.03 -9.21 -10.71
C VAL A 262 -21.58 -9.20 -10.68
N ALA A 263 -22.22 -8.24 -11.36
CA ALA A 263 -23.68 -8.07 -11.35
C ALA A 263 -24.44 -9.04 -12.27
N SER A 264 -23.77 -9.64 -13.27
CA SER A 264 -24.43 -10.53 -14.25
C SER A 264 -24.94 -11.86 -13.64
N GLY A 265 -24.39 -12.30 -12.51
CA GLY A 265 -24.81 -13.55 -11.85
C GLY A 265 -26.01 -13.43 -10.90
N ARG A 266 -26.38 -12.21 -10.46
CA ARG A 266 -27.47 -12.02 -9.47
C ARG A 266 -28.81 -11.64 -10.10
N SER A 267 -28.83 -10.94 -11.24
CA SER A 267 -30.10 -10.63 -11.93
C SER A 267 -30.75 -11.85 -12.58
N ALA A 268 -29.96 -12.83 -13.05
CA ALA A 268 -30.51 -14.06 -13.62
C ALA A 268 -31.21 -15.00 -12.60
N ARG A 269 -31.02 -14.77 -11.29
CA ARG A 269 -31.66 -15.57 -10.22
C ARG A 269 -32.99 -14.97 -9.75
N MET A 270 -33.26 -13.69 -10.01
CA MET A 270 -34.54 -13.06 -9.63
C MET A 270 -35.62 -13.20 -10.72
N GLU A 271 -35.25 -13.37 -11.98
CA GLU A 271 -36.21 -13.44 -13.08
C GLU A 271 -36.89 -14.82 -13.26
N ARG A 272 -36.39 -15.87 -12.59
CA ARG A 272 -37.03 -17.21 -12.57
C ARG A 272 -38.07 -17.41 -11.45
N ARG A 273 -38.40 -16.39 -10.66
CA ARG A 273 -39.37 -16.50 -9.54
C ARG A 273 -40.72 -15.84 -9.80
N GLY A 274 -40.99 -15.36 -11.02
CA GLY A 274 -42.12 -14.47 -11.32
C GLY A 274 -43.21 -15.00 -12.26
N THR A 275 -43.26 -16.28 -12.64
CA THR A 275 -44.27 -16.79 -13.61
C THR A 275 -45.06 -18.00 -13.12
N ARG A 276 -45.41 -18.07 -11.83
CA ARG A 276 -46.33 -19.11 -11.34
C ARG A 276 -47.33 -18.56 -10.33
N SER A 277 -48.37 -17.89 -10.81
CA SER A 277 -49.71 -17.89 -10.20
C SER A 277 -50.64 -16.93 -10.95
N SER A 278 -51.56 -17.49 -11.74
CA SER A 278 -52.96 -17.04 -11.81
C SER A 278 -53.70 -17.81 -12.92
N ASN A 279 -54.08 -19.05 -12.64
CA ASN A 279 -55.27 -19.63 -13.27
C ASN A 279 -55.85 -20.71 -12.37
N GLU A 280 -56.63 -20.29 -11.37
CA GLU A 280 -57.58 -21.16 -10.68
C GLU A 280 -58.69 -20.28 -10.11
N ARG A 281 -59.92 -20.60 -10.56
CA ARG A 281 -61.26 -20.08 -10.22
C ARG A 281 -61.80 -18.96 -11.11
#